data_AF-A0A5B9G9X6-F1
#
_entry.id   AF-A0A5B9G9X6-F1
#
_cell.length_a   1.000
_cell.length_b   1.000
_cell.length_c   1.000
_cell.angle_alpha   90.00
_cell.angle_beta   90.00
_cell.angle_gamma   90.00
#
_symmetry.space_group_name_H-M   'P 1'
#
loop_
_entity.id
_entity.type
_entity.pdbx_description
1 polymer ?
#
loop_
_entity_poly.entity_id
_entity_poly.type
_entity_poly.pdbx_seq_one_letter_code
_entity_poly.pdbx_strand_id
1 'polypeptide(L)'
;MSRIIVNCILLGVILQAGLISAKRPDFVTDEMVEMIKGDKDRCMAEHGTTEALIEQVNDGDIPNDRAITCYMYCLFESFSVIDEDGVLEADMLTGFFPEDIQAKGGPILSACATQDGADNCEKVYNIAKCVQSKMPEMWFMV
;
A
#
# COMPACT_ATOMS: atom_id res chain seq x y z
N MET A 1 13.69 42.90 7.55
CA MET A 1 13.65 42.21 6.23
C MET A 1 13.93 40.72 6.33
N SER A 2 15.03 40.27 6.94
CA SER A 2 15.39 38.83 7.03
C SER A 2 14.34 37.94 7.71
N ARG A 3 13.72 38.38 8.83
CA ARG A 3 12.66 37.64 9.55
C ARG A 3 11.36 37.45 8.75
N ILE A 4 11.02 38.40 7.89
CA ILE A 4 9.80 38.34 7.07
C ILE A 4 10.00 37.33 5.94
N ILE A 5 11.20 37.32 5.33
CA ILE A 5 11.57 36.37 4.28
C ILE A 5 11.58 34.93 4.82
N VAL A 6 12.15 34.71 6.01
CA VAL A 6 12.17 33.38 6.66
C VAL A 6 10.75 32.89 6.96
N ASN A 7 9.85 33.76 7.45
CA ASN A 7 8.46 33.38 7.71
C ASN A 7 7.66 33.10 6.43
N CYS A 8 7.92 33.82 5.33
CA CYS A 8 7.29 33.54 4.04
C CYS A 8 7.79 32.22 3.42
N ILE A 9 9.06 31.87 3.60
CA ILE A 9 9.62 30.59 3.15
C ILE A 9 9.04 29.44 3.98
N LEU A 10 8.96 29.59 5.30
CA LEU A 10 8.36 28.57 6.19
C LEU A 10 6.88 28.35 5.88
N LEU A 11 6.10 29.42 5.67
CA LEU A 11 4.68 29.31 5.28
C LEU A 11 4.50 28.71 3.88
N GLY A 12 5.40 29.01 2.94
CA GLY A 12 5.39 28.43 1.60
C GLY A 12 5.70 26.94 1.58
N VAL A 13 6.67 26.49 2.39
CA VAL A 13 7.07 25.07 2.48
C VAL A 13 5.99 24.22 3.18
N ILE A 14 5.33 24.75 4.22
CA ILE A 14 4.24 24.04 4.91
C ILE A 14 3.03 23.84 3.97
N LEU A 15 2.78 24.78 3.05
CA LEU A 15 1.67 24.67 2.09
C LEU A 15 1.93 23.62 0.99
N GLN A 16 3.19 23.30 0.68
CA GLN A 16 3.53 22.30 -0.33
C GLN A 16 3.58 20.87 0.22
N ALA A 17 3.70 20.72 1.54
CA ALA A 17 3.74 19.40 2.19
C ALA A 17 2.35 18.75 2.36
N GLY A 18 1.26 19.48 2.10
CA GLY A 18 -0.10 19.05 2.44
C GLY A 18 -0.97 18.51 1.31
N LEU A 19 -0.47 18.27 0.09
CA LEU A 19 -1.31 17.94 -1.07
C LEU A 19 -0.75 16.88 -2.03
N ILE A 20 0.22 16.08 -1.63
CA ILE A 20 0.56 14.87 -2.39
C ILE A 20 -0.21 13.71 -1.75
N SER A 21 -1.54 13.74 -1.87
CA SER A 21 -2.30 12.50 -1.75
C SER A 21 -1.96 11.70 -3.00
N ALA A 22 -1.37 10.51 -2.82
CA ALA A 22 -1.14 9.61 -3.94
C ALA A 22 -2.51 9.25 -4.52
N LYS A 23 -2.86 9.89 -5.64
CA LYS A 23 -4.12 9.59 -6.32
C LYS A 23 -4.10 8.13 -6.71
N ARG A 24 -5.27 7.47 -6.54
CA ARG A 24 -5.53 6.14 -7.09
C ARG A 24 -4.93 6.05 -8.51
N PRO A 25 -4.06 5.08 -8.80
CA PRO A 25 -3.48 4.92 -10.12
C PRO A 25 -4.55 4.69 -11.18
N ASP A 26 -4.34 5.20 -12.40
CA ASP A 26 -5.32 5.13 -13.49
C ASP A 26 -5.70 3.68 -13.88
N PHE A 27 -4.83 2.70 -13.60
CA PHE A 27 -5.12 1.29 -13.87
C PHE A 27 -6.12 0.68 -12.87
N VAL A 28 -6.33 1.30 -11.70
CA VAL A 28 -7.33 0.86 -10.72
C VAL A 28 -8.66 1.50 -11.08
N THR A 29 -9.53 0.71 -11.73
CA THR A 29 -10.84 1.19 -12.19
C THR A 29 -11.88 1.17 -11.08
N ASP A 30 -12.99 1.89 -11.26
CA ASP A 30 -14.13 1.82 -10.34
C ASP A 30 -14.76 0.43 -10.29
N GLU A 31 -14.69 -0.35 -11.38
CA GLU A 31 -15.14 -1.74 -11.41
C GLU A 31 -14.29 -2.63 -10.50
N MET A 32 -12.96 -2.47 -10.52
CA MET A 32 -12.06 -3.20 -9.61
C MET A 32 -12.35 -2.83 -8.15
N VAL A 33 -12.59 -1.55 -7.88
CA VAL A 33 -12.90 -1.06 -6.52
C VAL A 33 -14.22 -1.64 -6.02
N GLU A 34 -15.25 -1.69 -6.87
CA GLU A 34 -16.54 -2.26 -6.49
C GLU A 34 -16.46 -3.78 -6.28
N MET A 35 -15.62 -4.47 -7.06
CA MET A 35 -15.38 -5.92 -6.90
C MET A 35 -14.72 -6.23 -5.55
N ILE A 36 -13.79 -5.40 -5.09
CA ILE A 36 -13.02 -5.62 -3.86
C ILE A 36 -13.74 -5.07 -2.62
N LYS A 37 -14.74 -4.21 -2.79
CA LYS A 37 -15.45 -3.52 -1.70
C LYS A 37 -15.95 -4.43 -0.58
N GLY A 38 -16.52 -5.58 -0.93
CA GLY A 38 -17.01 -6.53 0.07
C GLY A 38 -15.89 -7.08 0.98
N ASP A 39 -14.76 -7.45 0.40
CA ASP A 39 -13.60 -7.93 1.15
C ASP A 39 -12.90 -6.80 1.91
N LYS A 40 -12.84 -5.61 1.32
CA LYS A 40 -12.36 -4.42 2.02
C LYS A 40 -13.18 -4.15 3.28
N ASP A 41 -14.50 -4.04 3.17
CA ASP A 41 -15.39 -3.75 4.29
C ASP A 41 -15.28 -4.82 5.39
N ARG A 42 -15.19 -6.10 4.99
CA ARG A 42 -14.99 -7.22 5.91
C ARG A 42 -13.64 -7.13 6.64
N CYS A 43 -12.53 -7.02 5.91
CA CYS A 43 -11.20 -6.96 6.51
C CYS A 43 -11.03 -5.74 7.42
N MET A 44 -11.63 -4.60 7.06
CA MET A 44 -11.64 -3.42 7.93
C MET A 44 -12.40 -3.67 9.23
N ALA A 45 -13.58 -4.29 9.14
CA ALA A 45 -14.39 -4.62 10.32
C ALA A 45 -13.70 -5.64 11.24
N GLU A 46 -13.03 -6.64 10.67
CA GLU A 46 -12.32 -7.69 11.42
C GLU A 46 -11.11 -7.16 12.19
N HIS A 47 -10.38 -6.20 11.60
CA HIS A 47 -9.12 -5.71 12.18
C HIS A 47 -9.20 -4.30 12.79
N GLY A 48 -10.35 -3.64 12.70
CA GLY A 48 -10.52 -2.28 13.21
C GLY A 48 -9.78 -1.22 12.38
N THR A 49 -9.55 -1.52 11.10
CA THR A 49 -8.88 -0.62 10.17
C THR A 49 -9.81 0.54 9.80
N THR A 50 -9.25 1.73 9.65
CA THR A 50 -10.00 2.92 9.25
C THR A 50 -9.54 3.37 7.88
N GLU A 51 -10.41 4.06 7.14
CA GLU A 51 -10.03 4.74 5.90
C GLU A 51 -8.77 5.60 6.07
N ALA A 52 -8.64 6.29 7.21
CA ALA A 52 -7.49 7.14 7.50
C ALA A 52 -6.16 6.35 7.55
N LEU A 53 -6.18 5.09 8.02
CA LEU A 53 -4.98 4.25 7.99
C LEU A 53 -4.63 3.80 6.56
N ILE A 54 -5.64 3.53 5.73
CA ILE A 54 -5.44 3.18 4.31
C ILE A 54 -4.92 4.39 3.54
N GLU A 55 -5.48 5.58 3.80
CA GLU A 55 -5.01 6.86 3.24
C GLU A 55 -3.56 7.15 3.67
N GLN A 56 -3.22 6.97 4.95
CA GLN A 56 -1.85 7.12 5.43
C GLN A 56 -0.88 6.17 4.71
N VAL A 57 -1.27 4.91 4.52
CA VAL A 57 -0.51 3.94 3.74
C VAL A 57 -0.32 4.41 2.30
N ASN A 58 -1.39 4.87 1.65
CA ASN A 58 -1.32 5.38 0.28
C ASN A 58 -0.45 6.64 0.15
N ASP A 59 -0.38 7.48 1.19
CA ASP A 59 0.52 8.63 1.28
C ASP A 59 1.99 8.23 1.51
N GLY A 60 2.27 6.93 1.56
CA GLY A 60 3.61 6.36 1.63
C GLY A 60 4.07 6.03 3.05
N ASP A 61 3.26 6.29 4.07
CA ASP A 61 3.56 5.94 5.44
C ASP A 61 2.85 4.64 5.84
N ILE A 62 3.60 3.55 5.92
CA ILE A 62 3.09 2.26 6.35
C ILE A 62 3.41 2.11 7.84
N PRO A 63 2.46 2.36 8.77
CA PRO A 63 2.72 2.16 10.19
C PRO A 63 2.78 0.67 10.50
N ASN A 64 3.65 0.29 11.43
CA ASN A 64 3.64 -1.06 12.01
C ASN A 64 2.51 -1.18 13.05
N ASP A 65 1.27 -1.07 12.57
CA ASP A 65 0.04 -1.18 13.34
C ASP A 65 -0.72 -2.45 12.92
N ARG A 66 -1.18 -3.23 13.88
CA ARG A 66 -1.92 -4.48 13.64
C ARG A 66 -3.19 -4.26 12.83
N ALA A 67 -3.88 -3.14 13.01
CA ALA A 67 -5.11 -2.88 12.28
C ALA A 67 -4.84 -2.85 10.77
N ILE A 68 -3.85 -2.09 10.33
CA ILE A 68 -3.55 -1.97 8.89
C ILE A 68 -2.77 -3.17 8.35
N THR A 69 -1.83 -3.73 9.11
CA THR A 69 -0.98 -4.83 8.63
C THR A 69 -1.74 -6.15 8.51
N CYS A 70 -2.66 -6.44 9.43
CA CYS A 70 -3.56 -7.58 9.27
C CYS A 70 -4.64 -7.35 8.22
N TYR A 71 -5.08 -6.11 8.03
CA TYR A 71 -5.93 -5.76 6.89
C TYR A 71 -5.29 -6.08 5.54
N MET A 72 -4.01 -5.71 5.35
CA MET A 72 -3.27 -6.06 4.14
C MET A 72 -3.23 -7.57 3.92
N TYR A 73 -2.92 -8.34 4.97
CA TYR A 73 -2.91 -9.79 4.90
C TYR A 73 -4.28 -10.37 4.54
N CYS A 74 -5.34 -9.96 5.24
CA CYS A 74 -6.71 -10.38 5.00
C CYS A 74 -7.13 -10.11 3.55
N LEU A 75 -6.83 -8.92 3.04
CA LEU A 75 -7.18 -8.56 1.68
C LEU A 75 -6.42 -9.42 0.66
N PHE A 76 -5.12 -9.61 0.84
CA PHE A 76 -4.32 -10.47 -0.05
C PHE A 76 -4.75 -11.94 -0.01
N GLU A 77 -5.13 -12.46 1.16
CA GLU A 77 -5.61 -13.82 1.32
C GLU A 77 -6.95 -14.03 0.59
N SER A 78 -7.83 -13.01 0.62
CA SER A 78 -9.14 -13.04 -0.06
C SER A 78 -9.04 -13.27 -1.58
N PHE A 79 -7.93 -12.84 -2.19
CA PHE A 79 -7.66 -13.04 -3.62
C PHE A 79 -6.63 -14.14 -3.90
N SER A 80 -6.21 -14.88 -2.87
CA SER A 80 -5.18 -15.93 -2.96
C SER A 80 -3.87 -15.42 -3.58
N VAL A 81 -3.52 -14.17 -3.30
CA VAL A 81 -2.23 -13.58 -3.70
C VAL A 81 -1.18 -13.68 -2.59
N ILE A 82 -1.54 -14.29 -1.47
CA ILE A 82 -0.64 -14.69 -0.39
C ILE A 82 -1.09 -16.05 0.15
N ASP A 83 -0.14 -16.89 0.54
CA ASP A 83 -0.42 -18.21 1.10
C ASP A 83 -0.58 -18.19 2.63
N GLU A 84 -0.89 -19.36 3.21
CA GLU A 84 -1.08 -19.54 4.65
C GLU A 84 0.20 -19.32 5.48
N ASP A 85 1.37 -19.41 4.84
CA ASP A 85 2.68 -19.14 5.43
C ASP A 85 3.09 -17.66 5.29
N GLY A 86 2.24 -16.81 4.72
CA GLY A 86 2.51 -15.38 4.52
C GLY A 86 3.53 -15.11 3.41
N VAL A 87 3.67 -16.01 2.44
CA VAL A 87 4.49 -15.84 1.24
C VAL A 87 3.63 -15.30 0.11
N LEU A 88 4.09 -14.22 -0.52
CA LEU A 88 3.38 -13.59 -1.63
C LEU A 88 3.45 -14.46 -2.88
N GLU A 89 2.28 -14.72 -3.47
CA GLU A 89 2.15 -15.35 -4.78
C GLU A 89 2.42 -14.30 -5.88
N ALA A 90 3.70 -14.00 -6.09
CA ALA A 90 4.14 -12.88 -6.92
C ALA A 90 3.59 -12.94 -8.36
N ASP A 91 3.51 -14.13 -8.97
CA ASP A 91 2.98 -14.30 -10.32
C ASP A 91 1.46 -14.01 -10.37
N MET A 92 0.73 -14.45 -9.34
CA MET A 92 -0.71 -14.19 -9.21
C MET A 92 -0.97 -12.70 -9.06
N LEU A 93 -0.25 -12.03 -8.14
CA LEU A 93 -0.39 -10.58 -7.96
C LEU A 93 0.02 -9.80 -9.21
N THR A 94 1.08 -10.25 -9.90
CA THR A 94 1.53 -9.63 -11.16
C THR A 94 0.43 -9.65 -12.21
N GLY A 95 -0.36 -10.72 -12.28
CA GLY A 95 -1.46 -10.88 -13.23
C GLY A 95 -2.59 -9.85 -13.10
N PHE A 96 -2.71 -9.16 -11.95
CA PHE A 96 -3.70 -8.09 -11.76
C PHE A 96 -3.29 -6.76 -12.41
N PHE A 97 -2.02 -6.59 -12.77
CA PHE A 97 -1.54 -5.36 -13.38
C PHE A 97 -1.59 -5.43 -14.92
N PRO A 98 -1.80 -4.28 -15.58
CA PRO A 98 -1.55 -4.12 -17.02
C PRO A 98 -0.16 -4.57 -17.47
N GLU A 99 -0.03 -5.04 -18.71
CA GLU A 99 1.22 -5.61 -19.26
C GLU A 99 2.44 -4.67 -19.13
N ASP A 100 2.24 -3.35 -19.26
CA ASP A 100 3.29 -2.34 -19.14
C ASP A 100 3.84 -2.20 -17.71
N ILE A 101 3.03 -2.56 -16.71
CA ILE A 101 3.43 -2.58 -15.29
C ILE A 101 4.06 -3.93 -14.95
N GLN A 102 3.54 -5.05 -15.49
CA GLN A 102 4.03 -6.40 -15.18
C GLN A 102 5.55 -6.55 -15.37
N ALA A 103 6.10 -6.01 -16.46
CA ALA A 103 7.52 -6.11 -16.78
C ALA A 103 8.43 -5.49 -15.70
N LYS A 104 7.93 -4.49 -14.96
CA LYS A 104 8.67 -3.83 -13.87
C LYS A 104 8.26 -4.37 -12.51
N GLY A 105 6.97 -4.58 -12.29
CA GLY A 105 6.39 -5.02 -11.02
C GLY A 105 6.72 -6.46 -10.68
N GLY A 106 6.62 -7.39 -11.65
CA GLY A 106 6.83 -8.82 -11.41
C GLY A 106 8.17 -9.14 -10.74
N PRO A 107 9.31 -8.71 -11.28
CA PRO A 107 10.62 -8.93 -10.65
C PRO A 107 10.73 -8.34 -9.24
N ILE A 108 10.05 -7.22 -8.97
CA ILE A 108 10.05 -6.56 -7.65
C ILE A 108 9.22 -7.37 -6.65
N LEU A 109 8.02 -7.81 -7.05
CA LEU A 109 7.16 -8.65 -6.24
C LEU A 109 7.84 -9.98 -5.92
N SER A 110 8.46 -10.65 -6.90
CA SER A 110 9.22 -11.88 -6.67
C SER A 110 10.40 -11.67 -5.72
N ALA A 111 11.12 -10.55 -5.85
CA ALA A 111 12.25 -10.23 -4.97
C ALA A 111 11.81 -9.90 -3.53
N CYS A 112 10.57 -9.48 -3.34
CA CYS A 112 10.00 -9.14 -2.03
C CYS A 112 9.12 -10.26 -1.45
N ALA A 113 8.84 -11.33 -2.19
CA ALA A 113 7.75 -12.26 -1.92
C ALA A 113 7.83 -12.96 -0.56
N THR A 114 9.04 -13.27 -0.11
CA THR A 114 9.29 -13.87 1.20
C THR A 114 9.99 -12.86 2.08
N GLN A 115 9.40 -12.55 3.23
CA GLN A 115 10.01 -11.76 4.29
C GLN A 115 9.83 -12.48 5.62
N ASP A 116 10.77 -12.23 6.55
CA ASP A 116 10.65 -12.71 7.92
C ASP A 116 9.62 -11.86 8.70
N GLY A 117 9.07 -12.42 9.77
CA GLY A 117 8.13 -11.75 10.66
C GLY A 117 7.66 -12.70 11.76
N ALA A 118 7.18 -12.18 12.89
CA ALA A 118 6.68 -12.99 13.99
C ALA A 118 5.35 -13.69 13.65
N ASP A 119 4.58 -13.12 12.73
CA ASP A 119 3.37 -13.71 12.15
C ASP A 119 3.06 -13.16 10.75
N ASN A 120 1.96 -13.61 10.14
CA ASN A 120 1.61 -13.25 8.77
C ASN A 120 1.34 -11.75 8.57
N CYS A 121 0.80 -11.04 9.56
CA CYS A 121 0.59 -9.59 9.43
C CYS A 121 1.94 -8.85 9.40
N GLU A 122 2.91 -9.27 10.25
CA GLU A 122 4.25 -8.68 10.23
C GLU A 122 5.03 -9.04 8.97
N LYS A 123 4.87 -10.26 8.44
CA LYS A 123 5.44 -10.64 7.13
C LYS A 123 4.91 -9.72 6.02
N VAL A 124 3.60 -9.51 5.96
CA VAL A 124 2.99 -8.61 4.97
C VAL A 124 3.44 -7.16 5.14
N TYR A 125 3.59 -6.68 6.38
CA TYR A 125 4.21 -5.38 6.63
C TYR A 125 5.60 -5.29 5.99
N ASN A 126 6.45 -6.29 6.20
CA ASN A 126 7.80 -6.29 5.63
C ASN A 126 7.79 -6.43 4.10
N ILE A 127 6.86 -7.20 3.53
CA ILE A 127 6.65 -7.30 2.08
C ILE A 127 6.27 -5.92 1.52
N ALA A 128 5.29 -5.26 2.14
CA ALA A 128 4.82 -3.93 1.75
C ALA A 128 5.95 -2.90 1.80
N LYS A 129 6.76 -2.87 2.87
CA LYS A 129 7.96 -2.02 2.96
C LYS A 129 8.98 -2.33 1.87
N CYS A 130 9.22 -3.61 1.56
CA CYS A 130 10.14 -4.03 0.51
C CYS A 130 9.68 -3.51 -0.86
N VAL A 131 8.41 -3.73 -1.22
CA VAL A 131 7.82 -3.30 -2.49
C VAL A 131 7.84 -1.78 -2.61
N GLN A 132 7.33 -1.07 -1.60
CA GLN A 132 7.32 0.40 -1.56
C GLN A 132 8.72 0.99 -1.72
N SER A 133 9.76 0.38 -1.15
CA SER A 133 11.15 0.86 -1.28
C SER A 133 11.73 0.72 -2.69
N LYS A 134 11.21 -0.22 -3.49
CA LYS A 134 11.69 -0.55 -4.84
C LYS A 134 10.83 0.07 -5.94
N MET A 135 9.56 0.33 -5.68
CA MET A 135 8.59 0.85 -6.64
C MET A 135 7.59 1.85 -6.00
N PRO A 136 8.08 2.95 -5.39
CA PRO A 136 7.22 3.91 -4.70
C PRO A 136 6.19 4.57 -5.63
N GLU A 137 6.50 4.71 -6.91
CA GLU A 137 5.63 5.34 -7.91
C GLU A 137 4.37 4.53 -8.26
N MET A 138 4.36 3.22 -7.93
CA MET A 138 3.23 2.32 -8.15
C MET A 138 2.56 1.87 -6.85
N TRP A 139 2.92 2.49 -5.72
CA TRP A 139 2.37 2.12 -4.43
C TRP A 139 0.91 2.57 -4.30
N PHE A 140 0.01 1.60 -4.10
CA PHE A 140 -1.41 1.85 -3.87
C PHE A 140 -2.07 0.65 -3.17
N MET A 141 -3.02 0.95 -2.30
CA MET A 141 -3.86 0.02 -1.56
C MET A 141 -5.32 0.49 -1.64
N VAL A 142 -6.22 -0.44 -2.00
CA VAL A 142 -7.68 -0.16 -2.04
C VAL A 142 -8.28 -0.03 -0.65
#